data_AF-A0A7S1JG20-F1
#
_entry.id   AF-A0A7S1JG20-F1
#
_cell.length_a   1.000
_cell.length_b   1.000
_cell.length_c   1.000
_cell.angle_alpha   90.00
_cell.angle_beta   90.00
_cell.angle_gamma   90.00
#
_symmetry.space_group_name_H-M   'P 1'
#
loop_
_entity.id
_entity.type
_entity.pdbx_description
1 polymer ?
#
loop_
_entity_poly.entity_id
_entity_poly.type
_entity_poly.pdbx_seq_one_letter_code
_entity_poly.pdbx_strand_id
1 'polypeptide(L)'
;VATLNAKEIVVNTLTKKPQNAWGPNAIFRYPMKGTGHIWDEVWKLIPPSKVRFNAFVQSIDSQKTVILKDGTKVPYDRLLSSMPMDLLLDTLSSPHKIKAGVHNTNT
;
A
#
# COMPACT_ATOMS: atom_id res chain seq x y z
N VAL A 1 -19.25 -2.49 -3.31
CA VAL A 1 -18.99 -3.95 -3.28
C VAL A 1 -20.13 -4.63 -3.99
N ALA A 2 -19.87 -5.68 -4.77
CA ALA A 2 -20.92 -6.38 -5.50
C ALA A 2 -21.99 -6.89 -4.52
N THR A 3 -23.25 -6.64 -4.84
CA THR A 3 -24.39 -6.91 -3.97
C THR A 3 -24.99 -8.27 -4.28
N LEU A 4 -25.37 -8.99 -3.22
CA LEU A 4 -25.96 -10.32 -3.32
C LEU A 4 -27.47 -10.22 -3.58
N ASN A 5 -28.01 -10.97 -4.56
CA ASN A 5 -29.45 -11.08 -4.77
C ASN A 5 -29.95 -12.48 -4.42
N ALA A 6 -30.62 -12.60 -3.27
CA ALA A 6 -31.12 -13.88 -2.75
C ALA A 6 -32.13 -14.58 -3.68
N LYS A 7 -33.00 -13.83 -4.37
CA LYS A 7 -33.97 -14.43 -5.31
C LYS A 7 -33.27 -15.09 -6.49
N GLU A 8 -32.22 -14.45 -6.99
CA GLU A 8 -31.43 -14.95 -8.12
C GLU A 8 -30.67 -16.24 -7.75
N ILE A 9 -30.18 -16.34 -6.51
CA ILE A 9 -29.53 -17.56 -5.99
C ILE A 9 -30.50 -18.74 -5.96
N VAL A 10 -31.73 -18.53 -5.48
CA VAL A 10 -32.75 -19.58 -5.43
C VAL A 10 -33.10 -20.06 -6.84
N VAL A 11 -33.31 -19.14 -7.78
CA VAL A 11 -33.59 -19.47 -9.19
C VAL A 11 -32.43 -20.21 -9.83
N ASN A 12 -31.19 -19.74 -9.67
CA ASN A 12 -30.01 -20.39 -10.24
C ASN A 12 -29.77 -21.79 -9.65
N THR A 13 -30.05 -21.99 -8.35
CA THR A 13 -29.99 -23.30 -7.69
C THR A 13 -31.00 -24.28 -8.28
N LEU A 14 -32.27 -23.86 -8.40
CA LEU A 14 -33.34 -24.71 -8.94
C LEU A 14 -33.14 -25.05 -10.43
N THR A 15 -32.59 -24.10 -11.20
CA THR A 15 -32.36 -24.25 -12.65
C THR A 15 -30.98 -24.82 -13.01
N LYS A 16 -30.15 -25.18 -12.01
CA LYS A 16 -28.75 -25.63 -12.17
C LYS A 16 -27.92 -24.70 -13.08
N LYS A 17 -28.20 -23.40 -13.04
CA LYS A 17 -27.52 -22.41 -13.87
C LYS A 17 -26.25 -21.93 -13.16
N PRO A 18 -25.05 -22.14 -13.73
CA PRO A 18 -23.83 -21.60 -13.15
C PRO A 18 -23.84 -20.07 -13.23
N GLN A 19 -23.44 -19.42 -12.14
CA GLN A 19 -23.28 -17.97 -12.10
C GLN A 19 -21.87 -17.64 -12.59
N ASN A 20 -21.76 -17.12 -13.82
CA ASN A 20 -20.46 -16.79 -14.39
C ASN A 20 -19.92 -15.46 -13.82
N ALA A 21 -18.63 -15.48 -13.47
CA ALA A 21 -17.73 -14.34 -13.37
C ALA A 21 -18.27 -13.15 -12.52
N TRP A 22 -18.33 -13.35 -11.19
CA TRP A 22 -18.79 -12.31 -10.26
C TRP A 22 -17.68 -11.35 -9.85
N GLY A 23 -18.02 -10.06 -9.81
CA GLY A 23 -17.15 -8.99 -9.29
C GLY A 23 -16.36 -8.24 -10.38
N PRO A 24 -15.78 -7.08 -10.03
CA PRO A 24 -15.11 -6.20 -11.00
C PRO A 24 -13.85 -6.82 -11.63
N ASN A 25 -13.30 -7.86 -10.99
CA ASN A 25 -12.09 -8.55 -11.41
C ASN A 25 -12.40 -9.91 -12.06
N ALA A 26 -13.65 -10.11 -12.49
CA ALA A 26 -14.11 -11.30 -13.22
C ALA A 26 -13.23 -11.65 -14.43
N ILE A 27 -12.67 -10.63 -15.08
CA ILE A 27 -11.62 -10.74 -16.10
C ILE A 27 -10.57 -9.70 -15.74
N PHE A 28 -9.30 -10.09 -15.72
CA PHE A 28 -8.19 -9.16 -15.51
C PHE A 28 -7.00 -9.54 -16.39
N ARG A 29 -6.16 -8.56 -16.69
CA ARG A 29 -4.91 -8.78 -17.41
C ARG A 29 -3.82 -9.13 -16.41
N TYR A 30 -3.02 -10.13 -16.73
CA TYR A 30 -1.85 -10.49 -15.94
C TYR A 30 -0.61 -10.45 -16.83
N PRO A 31 0.46 -9.76 -16.44
CA PRO A 31 1.70 -9.74 -17.21
C PRO A 31 2.35 -11.11 -17.23
N MET A 32 2.90 -11.52 -18.38
CA MET A 32 3.58 -12.82 -18.53
C MET A 32 4.78 -12.98 -17.59
N LYS A 33 5.40 -11.87 -17.17
CA LYS A 33 6.56 -11.85 -16.27
C LYS A 33 6.19 -11.55 -14.81
N GLY A 34 4.90 -11.61 -14.46
CA GLY A 34 4.40 -11.32 -13.11
C GLY A 34 4.10 -9.83 -12.87
N THR A 35 3.43 -9.54 -11.75
CA THR A 35 2.99 -8.17 -11.40
C THR A 35 4.13 -7.21 -11.13
N GLY A 36 5.24 -7.69 -10.57
CA GLY A 36 6.45 -6.87 -10.32
C GLY A 36 7.00 -6.23 -11.59
N HIS A 37 6.89 -6.92 -12.73
CA HIS A 37 7.36 -6.42 -14.02
C HIS A 37 6.62 -5.17 -14.49
N ILE A 38 5.38 -4.93 -14.03
CA ILE A 38 4.67 -3.67 -14.33
C ILE A 38 5.50 -2.52 -13.79
N TRP A 39 5.93 -2.63 -12.54
CA TRP A 39 6.68 -1.58 -11.90
C TRP A 39 8.11 -1.50 -12.43
N ASP A 40 8.76 -2.62 -12.77
CA ASP A 40 10.06 -2.66 -13.46
C ASP A 40 10.09 -1.76 -14.69
N GLU A 41 9.01 -1.78 -15.50
CA GLU A 41 8.87 -0.88 -16.64
C GLU A 41 8.55 0.56 -16.23
N VAL A 42 7.72 0.78 -15.19
CA VAL A 42 7.42 2.13 -14.68
C VAL A 42 8.68 2.83 -14.17
N TRP A 43 9.55 2.14 -13.42
CA TRP A 43 10.77 2.75 -12.89
C TRP A 43 11.72 3.24 -13.99
N LYS A 44 11.74 2.58 -15.16
CA LYS A 44 12.54 3.03 -16.33
C LYS A 44 12.04 4.35 -16.92
N LEU A 45 10.78 4.73 -16.65
CA LEU A 45 10.20 6.00 -17.11
C LEU A 45 10.55 7.18 -16.19
N ILE A 46 11.11 6.92 -15.00
CA ILE A 46 11.45 7.94 -14.01
C ILE A 46 12.96 8.22 -14.08
N PRO A 47 13.41 9.49 -14.08
CA PRO A 47 14.83 9.80 -14.06
C PRO A 47 15.53 9.12 -12.85
N PRO A 48 16.62 8.35 -13.05
CA PRO A 48 17.27 7.63 -11.97
C PRO A 48 17.73 8.52 -10.81
N SER A 49 18.09 9.77 -11.08
CA SER A 49 18.49 10.75 -10.05
C SER A 49 17.36 11.16 -9.09
N LYS A 50 16.11 10.86 -9.44
CA LYS A 50 14.91 11.15 -8.63
C LYS A 50 14.49 9.97 -7.76
N VAL A 51 15.14 8.81 -7.88
CA VAL A 51 14.82 7.61 -7.12
C VAL A 51 16.05 7.18 -6.33
N ARG A 52 15.86 6.82 -5.07
CA ARG A 52 16.93 6.30 -4.21
C ARG A 52 16.48 4.97 -3.61
N PHE A 53 17.08 3.88 -4.07
CA PHE A 53 16.94 2.57 -3.44
C PHE A 53 17.93 2.43 -2.27
N ASN A 54 17.67 1.47 -1.38
CA ASN A 54 18.46 1.25 -0.16
C ASN A 54 18.54 2.48 0.77
N ALA A 55 17.60 3.43 0.63
CA ALA A 55 17.49 4.63 1.43
C ALA A 55 16.40 4.43 2.50
N PHE A 56 16.79 3.93 3.67
CA PHE A 56 15.86 3.65 4.76
C PHE A 56 15.62 4.91 5.59
N VAL A 57 14.35 5.32 5.71
CA VAL A 57 13.95 6.43 6.59
C VAL A 57 14.10 5.98 8.04
N GLN A 58 14.90 6.72 8.83
CA GLN A 58 15.09 6.47 10.25
C GLN A 58 14.17 7.36 11.09
N SER A 59 14.09 8.65 10.76
CA SER A 59 13.18 9.58 11.41
C SER A 59 12.80 10.73 10.50
N ILE A 60 11.71 11.39 10.86
CA ILE A 60 11.26 12.63 10.22
C ILE A 60 11.19 13.68 11.31
N ASP A 61 11.91 14.77 11.15
CA ASP A 61 11.94 15.84 12.14
C ASP A 61 10.87 16.92 11.88
N SER A 62 10.67 17.76 12.89
CA SER A 62 9.71 18.87 12.83
C SER A 62 10.15 20.02 11.92
N GLN A 63 11.40 20.02 11.45
CA GLN A 63 11.98 21.02 10.57
C GLN A 63 11.81 20.67 9.09
N LYS A 64 10.90 19.75 8.78
CA LYS A 64 10.65 19.23 7.43
C LYS A 64 11.86 18.56 6.79
N THR A 65 12.57 17.75 7.57
CA THR A 65 13.69 16.96 7.08
C THR A 65 13.50 15.47 7.38
N VAL A 66 13.77 14.63 6.39
CA VAL A 66 13.88 13.18 6.55
C VAL A 66 15.33 12.83 6.87
N ILE A 67 15.55 12.06 7.93
CA ILE A 67 16.85 11.51 8.31
C ILE A 67 16.87 10.04 7.90
N LEU A 68 17.82 9.68 7.05
CA LEU A 68 18.03 8.31 6.62
C LEU A 68 18.93 7.56 7.61
N LYS A 69 18.89 6.24 7.57
CA LYS A 69 19.68 5.36 8.46
C LYS A 69 21.20 5.56 8.34
N ASP A 70 21.66 6.03 7.19
CA ASP A 70 23.08 6.38 6.97
C ASP A 70 23.46 7.79 7.50
N GLY A 71 22.51 8.51 8.09
CA GLY A 71 22.67 9.88 8.59
C GLY A 71 22.39 10.98 7.57
N THR A 72 22.12 10.63 6.30
CA THR A 72 21.77 11.60 5.25
C THR A 72 20.50 12.37 5.62
N LYS A 73 20.54 13.69 5.45
CA LYS A 73 19.40 14.59 5.66
C LYS A 73 18.79 15.02 4.33
N VAL A 74 17.48 14.84 4.19
CA VAL A 74 16.73 15.17 2.98
C VAL A 74 15.62 16.17 3.32
N PRO A 75 15.79 17.47 3.02
CA PRO A 75 14.77 18.47 3.28
C PRO A 75 13.60 18.35 2.28
N TYR A 76 12.41 18.76 2.69
CA TYR A 76 11.22 18.75 1.84
C TYR A 76 10.30 19.94 2.12
N ASP A 77 9.54 20.37 1.11
CA ASP A 77 8.46 21.35 1.30
C ASP A 77 7.15 20.67 1.71
N ARG A 78 6.87 19.54 1.06
CA ARG A 78 5.70 18.67 1.22
C ARG A 78 6.16 17.21 1.23
N LEU A 79 5.56 16.41 2.12
CA LEU A 79 5.85 14.99 2.24
C LEU A 79 4.63 14.17 1.79
N LEU A 80 4.81 13.35 0.75
CA LEU A 80 3.87 12.30 0.38
C LEU A 80 4.46 10.97 0.88
N SER A 81 3.86 10.41 1.93
CA SER A 81 4.28 9.12 2.47
C SER A 81 3.31 8.02 2.05
N SER A 82 3.86 6.91 1.56
CA SER A 82 3.13 5.67 1.30
C SER A 82 3.49 4.56 2.29
N MET A 83 4.24 4.87 3.35
CA MET A 83 4.54 3.90 4.40
C MET A 83 3.29 3.64 5.25
N PRO A 84 3.19 2.47 5.91
CA PRO A 84 2.13 2.22 6.88
C PRO A 84 2.01 3.36 7.90
N MET A 85 0.77 3.73 8.24
CA MET A 85 0.49 4.93 9.05
C MET A 85 1.08 4.82 10.47
N ASP A 86 1.02 3.64 11.06
CA ASP A 86 1.64 3.31 12.34
C ASP A 86 3.15 3.53 12.32
N LEU A 87 3.85 3.01 11.31
CA LEU A 87 5.29 3.22 11.15
C LEU A 87 5.63 4.69 10.89
N LEU A 88 4.80 5.40 10.12
CA LEU A 88 4.96 6.83 9.92
C LEU A 88 4.92 7.57 11.27
N LEU A 89 3.92 7.28 12.10
CA LEU A 89 3.78 7.89 13.43
C LEU A 89 4.98 7.59 14.33
N ASP A 90 5.51 6.36 14.29
CA ASP A 90 6.71 5.97 15.04
C ASP A 90 7.98 6.68 14.56
N THR A 91 8.09 6.99 13.27
CA THR A 91 9.24 7.70 12.69
C THR A 91 9.20 9.21 12.91
N LEU A 92 8.04 9.78 13.22
CA LEU A 92 7.90 11.22 13.46
C LEU A 92 8.52 11.59 14.81
N SER A 93 9.42 12.57 14.78
CA SER A 93 10.06 13.12 15.97
C SER A 93 9.09 14.06 16.70
N SER A 94 8.00 13.52 17.26
CA SER A 94 7.01 14.30 18.02
C SER A 94 7.24 14.17 19.54
N PRO A 95 7.05 15.26 20.31
CA PRO A 95 7.09 15.22 21.77
C PRO A 95 5.93 14.43 22.39
N HIS A 96 4.85 14.21 21.64
CA HIS A 96 3.77 13.31 22.01
C HIS A 96 3.96 11.97 21.31
N LYS A 97 4.79 11.11 21.92
CA LYS A 97 4.78 9.68 21.58
C LYS A 97 3.38 9.16 21.92
N ILE A 98 2.56 8.90 20.91
CA ILE A 98 1.34 8.13 21.11
C ILE A 98 1.81 6.72 21.46
N LYS A 99 1.61 6.30 22.71
CA LYS A 99 1.86 4.90 23.08
C LYS A 99 1.03 4.05 22.12
N ALA A 100 1.70 3.21 21.33
CA ALA A 100 1.04 2.20 20.50
C ALA A 100 0.00 1.49 21.38
N GLY A 101 -1.27 1.62 20.99
CA GLY A 101 -2.33 0.82 21.59
C GLY A 101 -1.93 -0.64 21.41
N VAL A 102 -1.74 -1.34 22.53
CA VAL A 102 -1.38 -2.75 22.55
C VAL A 102 -2.42 -3.54 21.75
N HIS A 103 -2.09 -3.90 20.51
CA HIS A 103 -2.80 -4.97 19.81
C HIS A 103 -2.37 -6.28 20.48
N ASN A 104 -3.10 -6.63 21.55
CA ASN A 104 -3.00 -7.93 22.18
C ASN A 104 -3.63 -8.97 21.24
N THR A 105 -2.84 -9.56 20.35
CA THR A 105 -3.28 -10.75 19.59
C THR A 105 -2.92 -11.98 20.41
N ASN A 106 -3.75 -12.28 21.41
CA ASN A 106 -3.91 -13.64 21.91
C ASN A 106 -5.27 -14.15 21.46
N THR A 107 -5.30 -14.82 20.32
CA THR A 107 -6.25 -15.90 20.01
C THR A 107 -5.63 -16.80 18.97
#